data_AF-G3PIM5-F1
#
_entry.id   AF-G3PIM5-F1
#
_cell.length_a   1.000
_cell.length_b   1.000
_cell.length_c   1.000
_cell.angle_alpha   90.00
_cell.angle_beta   90.00
_cell.angle_gamma   90.00
#
_symmetry.space_group_name_H-M   'P 1'
#
loop_
_entity.id
_entity.type
_entity.pdbx_description
1 polymer ?
#
loop_
_entity_poly.entity_id
_entity_poly.type
_entity_poly.pdbx_seq_one_letter_code
_entity_poly.pdbx_strand_id
1 'polypeptide(L)' 'MSKAHPPELKKFMDKKLSLKLNGGRHVQGILRGFDPFMNLVVE' A
#
# COMPACT_ATOMS: atom_id res chain seq x y z
N MET A 1 -11.96 -10.76 20.43
CA MET A 1 -11.08 -9.95 19.57
C MET A 1 -11.83 -9.66 18.28
N SER A 2 -12.08 -8.39 17.94
CA SER A 2 -12.67 -8.03 16.65
C SER A 2 -11.78 -8.55 15.53
N LYS A 3 -12.33 -9.31 14.57
CA LYS A 3 -11.58 -9.72 13.38
C LYS A 3 -11.02 -8.44 12.74
N ALA A 4 -9.70 -8.35 12.59
CA ALA A 4 -9.08 -7.24 11.89
C ALA A 4 -9.67 -7.16 10.48
N HIS A 5 -10.20 -6.00 10.11
CA HIS A 5 -10.70 -5.82 8.76
C HIS A 5 -9.52 -5.89 7.77
N PRO A 6 -9.63 -6.68 6.69
CA PRO A 6 -8.59 -6.72 5.68
C PRO A 6 -8.34 -5.31 5.12
N PRO A 7 -7.08 -4.94 4.84
CA PRO A 7 -6.78 -3.66 4.22
C PRO A 7 -7.54 -3.51 2.89
N GLU A 8 -8.21 -2.38 2.69
CA GLU A 8 -8.89 -2.06 1.43
C GLU A 8 -7.92 -1.60 0.33
N LEU A 9 -6.76 -2.24 0.22
CA LEU A 9 -5.71 -1.89 -0.73
C LEU A 9 -5.88 -2.57 -2.09
N LYS A 10 -6.71 -3.62 -2.16
CA LYS A 10 -6.98 -4.36 -3.41
C LYS A 10 -7.50 -3.46 -4.54
N LYS A 11 -8.25 -2.39 -4.23
CA LYS A 11 -8.75 -1.41 -5.22
C LYS A 11 -7.65 -0.58 -5.89
N PHE A 12 -6.44 -0.59 -5.33
CA PHE A 12 -5.29 0.15 -5.82
C PHE A 12 -4.26 -0.72 -6.56
N MET A 13 -4.47 -2.04 -6.64
CA MET A 13 -3.61 -2.94 -7.39
C MET A 13 -3.49 -2.48 -8.86
N ASP A 14 -2.28 -2.60 -9.40
CA ASP A 14 -1.93 -2.23 -10.78
C ASP A 14 -2.17 -0.75 -11.14
N LYS A 15 -2.40 0.11 -10.13
CA LYS A 15 -2.45 1.56 -10.29
C LYS A 15 -1.15 2.20 -9.86
N LYS A 16 -0.80 3.31 -10.51
CA LYS A 16 0.29 4.18 -10.07
C LYS A 16 -0.15 4.93 -8.81
N LEU A 17 0.61 4.76 -7.74
CA LEU A 17 0.43 5.42 -6.45
C LEU A 17 1.49 6.49 -6.23
N SER A 18 1.10 7.47 -5.42
CA SER A 18 1.95 8.54 -4.92
C SER A 18 1.99 8.41 -3.40
N LEU A 19 3.10 7.90 -2.87
CA LEU A 19 3.25 7.52 -1.46
C LEU A 19 4.13 8.52 -0.74
N LYS A 20 3.53 9.28 0.19
CA LYS A 20 4.26 10.15 1.11
C LYS A 20 4.69 9.33 2.32
N LEU A 21 5.99 9.27 2.56
CA LEU A 21 6.58 8.52 3.67
C LEU A 21 7.13 9.48 4.73
N ASN A 22 7.35 8.95 5.93
CA ASN A 22 7.96 9.69 7.02
C ASN A 22 9.36 10.21 6.65
N GLY A 23 9.75 11.35 7.24
CA GLY A 23 11.02 12.01 6.94
C GLY A 23 11.03 12.76 5.61
N GLY A 24 9.86 13.19 5.10
CA GLY A 24 9.77 13.99 3.88
C GLY A 24 10.01 13.22 2.58
N ARG A 25 10.12 11.89 2.65
CA ARG A 25 10.35 11.04 1.48
C ARG A 25 9.07 10.88 0.66
N HIS A 26 9.23 10.82 -0.66
CA HIS A 26 8.13 10.64 -1.60
C HIS A 26 8.52 9.58 -2.63
N VAL A 27 7.63 8.61 -2.85
CA VAL A 27 7.83 7.51 -3.80
C VAL A 27 6.62 7.45 -4.73
N GLN A 28 6.86 7.26 -6.02
CA GLN A 28 5.82 6.93 -6.99
C GLN A 28 6.12 5.58 -7.61
N GLY A 29 5.08 4.79 -7.84
CA GLY A 29 5.21 3.50 -8.50
C GLY A 29 3.91 2.72 -8.55
N ILE A 30 3.92 1.56 -9.18
CA ILE A 30 2.72 0.73 -9.35
C ILE A 30 2.57 -0.23 -8.17
N LEU A 31 1.39 -0.29 -7.53
CA LEU A 31 1.14 -1.26 -6.47
C LEU A 31 1.00 -2.67 -7.05
N ARG A 32 1.92 -3.57 -6.69
CA ARG A 32 1.95 -4.97 -7.14
C ARG A 32 1.50 -5.97 -6.08
N GLY A 33 1.46 -5.57 -4.82
CA GLY A 33 1.00 -6.44 -3.75
C GLY A 33 1.05 -5.78 -2.38
N PHE A 34 0.36 -6.40 -1.42
CA PHE A 34 0.39 -6.03 -0.02
C PHE A 34 0.10 -7.24 0.88
N ASP A 35 0.40 -7.11 2.16
CA ASP A 35 0.14 -8.13 3.18
C ASP A 35 -0.84 -7.63 4.26
N PRO A 36 -1.27 -8.49 5.21
CA PRO A 36 -2.16 -8.08 6.30
C PRO A 36 -1.61 -6.97 7.22
N PHE A 37 -0.30 -6.72 7.19
CA PHE A 37 0.36 -5.64 7.95
C PHE A 37 0.50 -4.35 7.14
N MET A 38 -0.05 -4.31 5.92
CA MET A 38 0.01 -3.18 4.98
C MET A 38 1.42 -2.87 4.45
N ASN A 39 2.35 -3.84 4.46
CA ASN A 39 3.58 -3.67 3.69
C ASN A 39 3.23 -3.63 2.19
N LEU A 40 3.89 -2.76 1.41
CA LEU A 40 3.57 -2.54 0.00
C LEU A 40 4.72 -3.02 -0.90
N VAL A 41 4.39 -3.72 -1.97
CA VAL A 41 5.30 -4.00 -3.09
C VAL A 41 5.00 -2.99 -4.20
N VAL A 42 5.97 -2.15 -4.53
CA VAL A 42 5.85 -1.05 -5.49
C VAL A 42 6.92 -1.19 -6.56
N GLU A 43 6.52 -1.15 -7.84
CA GLU A 43 7.42 -1.08 -9.02
C GLU A 43 7.70 0.37 -9.43
#